data_AF-A0AAU1RV75-F1
#
_entry.id   AF-A0AAU1RV75-F1
#
_cell.length_a   1.000
_cell.length_b   1.000
_cell.length_c   1.000
_cell.angle_alpha   90.00
_cell.angle_beta   90.00
_cell.angle_gamma   90.00
#
_symmetry.space_group_name_H-M   'P 1'
#
loop_
_entity.id
_entity.type
_entity.pdbx_description
1 polymer ?
#
loop_
_entity_poly.entity_id
_entity_poly.type
_entity_poly.pdbx_seq_one_letter_code
_entity_poly.pdbx_strand_id
1 'polypeptide(L)'
;MMSVTRLNEGLCALLIVYIGASCAVQLQDSAGGLVRWSGFSVLVPVAAAALLPLRRSLIIGGATLALTVAIYGFAIHGVSEGGRTVVITAVALSFAFGLVICWARPHLLHTSATAKRNPPSLPGTPGTQAGSAPGTPRAVPASPRGVLPEALPQPAVVELAGYYRTGSGRLGTRAHWLDAIPLSGTRVGLVAGAVSGPGADATASELRTAVRTLADIDLQPEELLAHLADVLARLRPCHDTRTTSAVSAQCLYAVYDPASCRCTLAGAGSPSPAVIAPDGTVTVIDLPEGPPLGQTDLPFEATEIDLPEGSLLLLYTNTGNSAHEPGGTELLSALAQPQSCLDATCRAALDALLHAHHDQAAVLAVRTHALDTRSVATWDLPTDPAAVSHARTHIAEKLTAWGLTDAAPTTELIVSELVTNAIRHAQPPIQLRLIHHAGSLVCEVADGSSTSPHLRRARTLDENGRGLFIVAQLAERWGTRHNHHGKTIWAEHTPAPDQPTTAA
;
A
#
# COMPACT_ATOMS: atom_id res chain seq x y z
N MET A 1 11.41 -13.02 -36.34
CA MET A 1 11.62 -12.72 -34.90
C MET A 1 13.09 -12.88 -34.46
N MET A 2 14.08 -12.60 -35.35
CA MET A 2 15.53 -12.66 -35.05
C MET A 2 16.27 -11.33 -35.32
N SER A 3 15.56 -10.21 -35.54
CA SER A 3 16.18 -8.92 -35.90
C SER A 3 16.13 -7.84 -34.81
N VAL A 4 15.28 -7.97 -33.79
CA VAL A 4 15.14 -6.96 -32.71
C VAL A 4 16.13 -7.20 -31.58
N THR A 5 16.39 -8.47 -31.25
CA THR A 5 17.39 -8.85 -30.23
C THR A 5 18.81 -8.50 -30.66
N ARG A 6 19.19 -8.76 -31.92
CA ARG A 6 20.51 -8.37 -32.46
C ARG A 6 20.73 -6.85 -32.50
N LEU A 7 19.66 -6.06 -32.67
CA LEU A 7 19.75 -4.60 -32.70
C LEU A 7 19.96 -4.02 -31.30
N ASN A 8 19.27 -4.56 -30.29
CA ASN A 8 19.48 -4.20 -28.88
C ASN A 8 20.86 -4.66 -28.37
N GLU A 9 21.32 -5.85 -28.76
CA GLU A 9 22.67 -6.31 -28.46
C GLU A 9 23.73 -5.42 -29.10
N GLY A 10 23.52 -4.98 -30.35
CA GLY A 10 24.41 -4.02 -31.03
C GLY A 10 24.47 -2.67 -30.32
N LEU A 11 23.32 -2.16 -29.85
CA LEU A 11 23.23 -0.89 -29.10
C LEU A 11 23.89 -0.98 -27.72
N CYS A 12 23.68 -2.08 -27.00
CA CYS A 12 24.34 -2.35 -25.72
C CYS A 12 25.86 -2.53 -25.89
N ALA A 13 26.30 -3.25 -26.92
CA ALA A 13 27.72 -3.41 -27.22
C ALA A 13 28.39 -2.07 -27.55
N LEU A 14 27.71 -1.20 -28.32
CA LEU A 14 28.23 0.13 -28.64
C LEU A 14 28.29 1.04 -27.41
N LEU A 15 27.32 0.92 -26.50
CA LEU A 15 27.29 1.65 -25.23
C LEU A 15 28.43 1.21 -24.29
N ILE A 16 28.70 -0.10 -24.23
CA ILE A 16 29.81 -0.67 -23.45
C ILE A 16 31.16 -0.23 -24.05
N VAL A 17 31.31 -0.24 -25.37
CA VAL A 17 32.52 0.24 -26.05
C VAL A 17 32.72 1.74 -25.82
N TYR A 18 31.65 2.54 -25.87
CA TYR A 18 31.72 3.98 -25.58
C TYR A 18 32.11 4.26 -24.12
N ILE A 19 31.54 3.53 -23.17
CA ILE A 19 31.89 3.64 -21.74
C ILE A 19 33.33 3.19 -21.52
N GLY A 20 33.75 2.07 -22.13
CA GLY A 20 35.10 1.54 -22.04
C GLY A 20 36.16 2.47 -22.62
N ALA A 21 35.91 3.02 -23.81
CA ALA A 21 36.82 3.99 -24.45
C ALA A 21 36.89 5.30 -23.65
N SER A 22 35.75 5.79 -23.13
CA SER A 22 35.71 6.97 -22.27
C SER A 22 36.49 6.73 -20.97
N CYS A 23 36.35 5.55 -20.36
CA CYS A 23 37.05 5.18 -19.13
C CYS A 23 38.57 5.00 -19.35
N ALA A 24 38.98 4.42 -20.49
CA ALA A 24 40.39 4.22 -20.84
C ALA A 24 41.11 5.55 -21.09
N VAL A 25 40.50 6.48 -21.84
CA VAL A 25 41.02 7.83 -22.05
C VAL A 25 41.11 8.59 -20.72
N GLN A 26 40.14 8.38 -19.80
CA GLN A 26 40.10 9.01 -18.47
C GLN A 26 41.15 8.45 -17.49
N LEU A 27 41.45 7.15 -17.56
CA LEU A 27 42.49 6.52 -16.74
C LEU A 27 43.90 6.99 -17.14
N GLN A 28 44.10 7.24 -18.43
CA GLN A 28 45.40 7.70 -18.95
C GLN A 28 45.72 9.15 -18.55
N ASP A 29 44.69 10.00 -18.40
CA ASP A 29 44.84 11.40 -17.96
C ASP A 29 44.78 11.57 -16.41
N SER A 30 44.25 10.59 -15.69
CA SER A 30 44.19 10.63 -14.21
C SER A 30 45.55 10.41 -13.52
N ALA A 31 46.59 10.02 -14.27
CA ALA A 31 47.95 9.90 -13.76
C ALA A 31 48.57 11.24 -13.33
N GLY A 32 47.95 12.38 -13.68
CA GLY A 32 48.43 13.73 -13.34
C GLY A 32 47.74 14.42 -12.16
N GLY A 33 46.76 13.78 -11.50
CA GLY A 33 46.21 14.21 -10.22
C GLY A 33 45.68 15.66 -10.13
N LEU A 34 44.53 15.95 -10.74
CA LEU A 34 43.45 16.82 -10.22
C LEU A 34 42.45 17.15 -11.35
N VAL A 35 41.30 16.46 -11.42
CA VAL A 35 40.10 17.04 -12.08
C VAL A 35 38.82 16.63 -11.33
N ARG A 36 38.07 17.65 -10.88
CA ARG A 36 36.78 17.56 -10.18
C ARG A 36 35.65 17.23 -11.17
N TRP A 37 34.82 16.25 -10.78
CA TRP A 37 33.76 15.62 -11.58
C TRP A 37 32.49 16.46 -11.84
N SER A 38 32.26 17.59 -11.16
CA SER A 38 30.93 18.23 -11.14
C SER A 38 30.62 19.21 -12.27
N GLY A 39 31.52 19.38 -13.27
CA GLY A 39 31.43 20.48 -14.24
C GLY A 39 30.87 20.15 -15.62
N PHE A 40 30.74 18.87 -16.02
CA PHE A 40 30.56 18.55 -17.43
C PHE A 40 29.13 18.12 -17.78
N SER A 41 28.41 19.04 -18.42
CA SER A 41 27.05 18.89 -18.97
C SER A 41 27.03 17.99 -20.22
N VAL A 42 27.50 16.75 -20.09
CA VAL A 42 27.58 15.77 -21.20
C VAL A 42 26.23 15.06 -21.41
N LEU A 43 25.33 15.12 -20.42
CA LEU A 43 24.04 14.42 -20.42
C LEU A 43 22.89 15.21 -21.08
N VAL A 44 23.01 16.53 -21.22
CA VAL A 44 21.92 17.37 -21.76
C VAL A 44 21.54 17.04 -23.21
N PRO A 45 22.50 16.82 -24.14
CA PRO A 45 22.16 16.43 -25.52
C PRO A 45 21.52 15.05 -25.61
N VAL A 46 21.94 14.12 -24.75
CA VAL A 46 21.43 12.72 -24.70
C VAL A 46 20.01 12.68 -24.13
N ALA A 47 19.75 13.45 -23.07
CA ALA A 47 18.41 13.58 -22.49
C ALA A 47 17.43 14.30 -23.45
N ALA A 48 17.89 15.34 -24.16
CA ALA A 48 17.07 16.04 -25.16
C ALA A 48 16.71 15.12 -26.35
N ALA A 49 17.62 14.28 -26.81
CA ALA A 49 17.40 13.32 -27.90
C ALA A 49 16.38 12.22 -27.55
N ALA A 50 16.25 11.86 -26.27
CA ALA A 50 15.24 10.89 -25.82
C ALA A 50 13.82 11.48 -25.81
N LEU A 51 13.67 12.79 -25.54
CA LEU A 51 12.39 13.41 -25.21
C LEU A 51 11.81 14.29 -26.32
N LEU A 52 12.62 14.81 -27.25
CA LEU A 52 12.19 15.86 -28.19
C LEU A 52 12.26 15.44 -29.68
N PRO A 53 11.46 16.08 -30.57
CA PRO A 53 11.54 15.87 -32.02
C PRO A 53 12.90 16.28 -32.61
N LEU A 54 13.33 15.59 -33.68
CA LEU A 54 14.67 15.71 -34.30
C LEU A 54 15.11 17.16 -34.59
N ARG A 55 14.19 18.03 -35.05
CA ARG A 55 14.48 19.46 -35.26
C ARG A 55 14.81 20.22 -33.97
N ARG A 56 14.14 19.91 -32.86
CA ARG A 56 14.39 20.56 -31.55
C ARG A 56 15.65 20.01 -30.88
N SER A 57 15.93 18.71 -31.04
CA SER A 57 17.16 18.07 -30.54
C SER A 57 18.42 18.59 -31.26
N LEU A 58 18.34 18.84 -32.58
CA LEU A 58 19.40 19.50 -33.35
C LEU A 58 19.70 20.92 -32.84
N ILE A 59 18.66 21.72 -32.58
CA ILE A 59 18.81 23.10 -32.09
C ILE A 59 19.46 23.12 -30.70
N ILE A 60 18.96 22.32 -29.76
CA ILE A 60 19.45 22.30 -28.38
C ILE A 60 20.86 21.73 -28.31
N GLY A 61 21.12 20.61 -28.99
CA GLY A 61 22.44 19.99 -29.01
C GLY A 61 23.50 20.84 -29.72
N GLY A 62 23.14 21.48 -30.85
CA GLY A 62 24.01 22.40 -31.55
C GLY A 62 24.33 23.66 -30.73
N ALA A 63 23.33 24.26 -30.08
CA ALA A 63 23.52 25.41 -29.20
C ALA A 63 24.41 25.06 -27.99
N THR A 64 24.23 23.88 -27.41
CA THR A 64 25.03 23.40 -26.27
C THR A 64 26.49 23.17 -26.68
N LEU A 65 26.73 22.59 -27.85
CA LEU A 65 28.09 22.40 -28.40
C LEU A 65 28.76 23.75 -28.69
N ALA A 66 28.06 24.68 -29.36
CA ALA A 66 28.60 26.01 -29.66
C ALA A 66 28.94 26.81 -28.39
N LEU A 67 28.05 26.78 -27.40
CA LEU A 67 28.27 27.45 -26.11
C LEU A 67 29.44 26.81 -25.33
N THR A 68 29.58 25.48 -25.37
CA THR A 68 30.69 24.79 -24.72
C THR A 68 32.03 25.14 -25.38
N VAL A 69 32.09 25.16 -26.72
CA VAL A 69 33.28 25.57 -27.47
C VAL A 69 33.63 27.03 -27.18
N ALA A 70 32.66 27.94 -27.12
CA ALA A 70 32.90 29.34 -26.80
C ALA A 70 33.46 29.53 -25.37
N ILE A 71 32.86 28.86 -24.38
CA ILE A 71 33.24 29.00 -22.97
C ILE A 71 34.59 28.34 -22.68
N TYR A 72 34.77 27.07 -23.07
CA TYR A 72 35.99 26.32 -22.75
C TYR A 72 37.14 26.57 -23.73
N GLY A 73 36.82 26.91 -24.99
CA GLY A 73 37.84 27.23 -25.99
C GLY A 73 38.42 28.64 -25.83
N PHE A 74 37.59 29.62 -25.45
CA PHE A 74 37.99 31.03 -25.51
C PHE A 74 37.79 31.83 -24.21
N ALA A 75 36.73 31.56 -23.43
CA ALA A 75 36.40 32.40 -22.27
C ALA A 75 37.23 32.08 -21.00
N ILE A 76 37.48 30.81 -20.71
CA ILE A 76 38.20 30.40 -19.50
C ILE A 76 39.71 30.34 -19.76
N HIS A 77 40.45 31.31 -19.21
CA HIS A 77 41.92 31.33 -19.22
C HIS A 77 42.44 30.60 -17.98
N GLY A 78 43.23 29.54 -18.16
CA GLY A 78 43.76 28.70 -17.08
C GLY A 78 43.48 27.18 -17.21
N VAL A 79 42.74 26.75 -18.25
CA VAL A 79 42.53 25.33 -18.56
C VAL A 79 43.65 24.85 -19.49
N SER A 80 44.25 23.68 -19.19
CA SER A 80 45.28 23.07 -20.05
C SER A 80 44.73 22.78 -21.45
N GLU A 81 45.57 22.82 -22.48
CA GLU A 81 45.15 22.49 -23.86
C GLU A 81 44.55 21.08 -23.95
N GLY A 82 45.07 20.12 -23.16
CA GLY A 82 44.51 18.77 -23.02
C GLY A 82 43.08 18.79 -22.48
N GLY A 83 42.84 19.53 -21.38
CA GLY A 83 41.51 19.64 -20.77
C GLY A 83 40.47 20.29 -21.71
N ARG A 84 40.88 21.29 -22.51
CA ARG A 84 40.00 21.90 -23.51
C ARG A 84 39.58 20.90 -24.59
N THR A 85 40.54 20.11 -25.06
CA THR A 85 40.30 19.12 -26.12
C THR A 85 39.36 18.02 -25.64
N VAL A 86 39.57 17.49 -24.44
CA VAL A 86 38.72 16.43 -23.85
C VAL A 86 37.27 16.87 -23.72
N VAL A 87 37.03 18.10 -23.25
CA VAL A 87 35.68 18.61 -23.01
C VAL A 87 34.93 18.85 -24.33
N ILE A 88 35.59 19.47 -25.30
CA ILE A 88 34.99 19.74 -26.61
C ILE A 88 34.69 18.42 -27.35
N THR A 89 35.62 17.47 -27.32
CA THR A 89 35.45 16.16 -27.97
C THR A 89 34.34 15.34 -27.30
N ALA A 90 34.24 15.35 -25.96
CA ALA A 90 33.18 14.65 -25.25
C ALA A 90 31.78 15.18 -25.59
N VAL A 91 31.60 16.50 -25.63
CA VAL A 91 30.30 17.11 -25.99
C VAL A 91 29.96 16.89 -27.46
N ALA A 92 30.95 16.91 -28.36
CA ALA A 92 30.75 16.59 -29.78
C ALA A 92 30.31 15.13 -29.98
N LEU A 93 30.93 14.18 -29.28
CA LEU A 93 30.56 12.76 -29.30
C LEU A 93 29.15 12.53 -28.77
N SER A 94 28.77 13.17 -27.66
CA SER A 94 27.41 13.06 -27.11
C SER A 94 26.34 13.66 -28.03
N PHE A 95 26.66 14.73 -28.76
CA PHE A 95 25.77 15.27 -29.79
C PHE A 95 25.59 14.30 -30.97
N ALA A 96 26.69 13.73 -31.48
CA ALA A 96 26.64 12.73 -32.55
C ALA A 96 25.83 11.49 -32.13
N PHE A 97 26.00 11.03 -30.89
CA PHE A 97 25.25 9.89 -30.35
C PHE A 97 23.75 10.19 -30.23
N GLY A 98 23.37 11.41 -29.81
CA GLY A 98 21.99 11.86 -29.80
C GLY A 98 21.32 11.85 -31.18
N LEU A 99 22.07 12.15 -32.24
CA LEU A 99 21.58 12.10 -33.63
C LEU A 99 21.34 10.66 -34.11
N VAL A 100 22.20 9.72 -33.74
CA VAL A 100 22.03 8.30 -34.05
C VAL A 100 20.76 7.75 -33.40
N ILE A 101 20.50 8.09 -32.12
CA ILE A 101 19.27 7.70 -31.40
C ILE A 101 18.03 8.29 -32.08
N CYS A 102 18.07 9.58 -32.42
CA CYS A 102 16.97 10.26 -33.11
C CYS A 102 16.70 9.67 -34.51
N TRP A 103 17.72 9.21 -35.23
CA TRP A 103 17.60 8.58 -36.54
C TRP A 103 17.09 7.13 -36.47
N ALA A 104 17.37 6.39 -35.39
CA ALA A 104 16.88 5.01 -35.22
C ALA A 104 15.40 4.93 -34.80
N ARG A 105 14.87 5.99 -34.16
CA ARG A 105 13.50 6.03 -33.60
C ARG A 105 12.36 5.83 -34.63
N PRO A 106 12.41 6.39 -35.86
CA PRO A 106 11.36 6.18 -36.87
C PRO A 106 11.35 4.75 -37.45
N HIS A 107 12.51 4.08 -37.53
CA HIS A 107 12.62 2.72 -38.06
C HIS A 107 12.04 1.64 -37.11
N LEU A 108 12.06 1.90 -35.79
CA LEU A 108 11.46 1.02 -34.77
C LEU A 108 9.92 1.14 -34.70
N LEU A 109 9.36 2.29 -35.03
CA LEU A 109 7.91 2.53 -34.99
C LEU A 109 7.20 1.95 -36.24
N HIS A 110 7.84 1.94 -37.41
CA HIS A 110 7.25 1.37 -38.63
C HIS A 110 7.21 -0.18 -38.64
N THR A 111 8.11 -0.85 -37.93
CA THR A 111 8.12 -2.32 -37.81
C THR A 111 7.04 -2.84 -36.86
N SER A 112 6.59 -2.01 -35.91
CA SER A 112 5.52 -2.36 -34.95
C SER A 112 4.11 -2.17 -35.53
N ALA A 113 3.94 -1.27 -36.50
CA ALA A 113 2.65 -0.99 -37.12
C ALA A 113 2.22 -2.02 -38.19
N THR A 114 3.18 -2.70 -38.85
CA THR A 114 2.89 -3.76 -39.83
C THR A 114 2.62 -5.12 -39.19
N ALA A 115 3.06 -5.35 -37.96
CA ALA A 115 2.83 -6.60 -37.22
C ALA A 115 1.42 -6.73 -36.60
N LYS A 116 0.63 -5.64 -36.54
CA LYS A 116 -0.66 -5.61 -35.84
C LYS A 116 -1.90 -5.74 -36.75
N ARG A 117 -1.73 -5.99 -38.07
CA ARG A 117 -2.83 -5.89 -39.06
C ARG A 117 -3.31 -7.19 -39.72
N ASN A 118 -2.84 -8.37 -39.29
CA ASN A 118 -3.35 -9.65 -39.82
C ASN A 118 -3.73 -10.61 -38.68
N PRO A 119 -5.03 -10.87 -38.42
CA PRO A 119 -5.46 -12.02 -37.64
C PRO A 119 -5.45 -13.30 -38.52
N PRO A 120 -5.16 -14.48 -37.95
CA PRO A 120 -5.10 -15.73 -38.71
C PRO A 120 -6.51 -16.30 -38.97
N SER A 121 -6.79 -16.60 -40.23
CA SER A 121 -7.91 -17.40 -40.70
C SER A 121 -7.71 -18.89 -40.35
N LEU A 122 -8.68 -19.50 -39.66
CA LEU A 122 -8.72 -20.94 -39.39
C LEU A 122 -9.32 -21.72 -40.58
N PRO A 123 -8.83 -22.94 -40.88
CA PRO A 123 -9.31 -23.75 -42.00
C PRO A 123 -10.57 -24.54 -41.64
N GLY A 124 -11.54 -24.56 -42.56
CA GLY A 124 -12.77 -25.33 -42.44
C GLY A 124 -12.63 -26.78 -42.94
N THR A 125 -13.53 -27.66 -42.49
CA THR A 125 -13.97 -28.89 -43.19
C THR A 125 -15.25 -29.43 -42.51
N PRO A 126 -16.01 -30.36 -43.14
CA PRO A 126 -17.32 -30.06 -43.73
C PRO A 126 -18.51 -30.69 -42.96
N GLY A 127 -19.72 -30.33 -43.42
CA GLY A 127 -20.95 -30.36 -42.63
C GLY A 127 -21.60 -31.71 -42.34
N THR A 128 -22.65 -31.65 -41.52
CA THR A 128 -23.77 -32.59 -41.44
C THR A 128 -24.98 -31.84 -40.85
N GLN A 129 -26.16 -32.36 -41.15
CA GLN A 129 -27.44 -31.71 -41.37
C GLN A 129 -28.23 -31.21 -40.15
N ALA A 130 -29.25 -30.43 -40.50
CA ALA A 130 -30.31 -29.82 -39.70
C ALA A 130 -31.04 -30.71 -38.68
N GLY A 131 -31.43 -30.10 -37.56
CA GLY A 131 -32.40 -30.63 -36.61
C GLY A 131 -32.72 -29.64 -35.49
N SER A 132 -33.87 -28.97 -35.61
CA SER A 132 -34.77 -28.46 -34.54
C SER A 132 -34.20 -27.70 -33.32
N ALA A 133 -34.69 -26.46 -33.15
CA ALA A 133 -34.55 -25.63 -31.94
C ALA A 133 -34.96 -26.36 -30.65
N PRO A 134 -34.37 -26.01 -29.50
CA PRO A 134 -35.11 -25.13 -28.58
C PRO A 134 -34.25 -24.13 -27.78
N GLY A 135 -34.89 -23.02 -27.39
CA GLY A 135 -34.64 -22.31 -26.14
C GLY A 135 -33.32 -21.55 -26.02
N THR A 136 -33.38 -20.23 -26.21
CA THR A 136 -32.47 -19.31 -25.53
C THR A 136 -32.45 -19.63 -24.03
N PRO A 137 -31.29 -19.74 -23.36
CA PRO A 137 -31.26 -19.86 -21.92
C PRO A 137 -31.89 -18.58 -21.34
N ARG A 138 -33.10 -18.77 -20.79
CA ARG A 138 -33.83 -17.80 -20.00
C ARG A 138 -32.85 -17.30 -18.94
N ALA A 139 -32.50 -16.02 -18.98
CA ALA A 139 -31.87 -15.37 -17.83
C ALA A 139 -32.77 -15.69 -16.63
N VAL A 140 -32.23 -16.45 -15.67
CA VAL A 140 -32.91 -16.70 -14.41
C VAL A 140 -33.11 -15.31 -13.78
N PRO A 141 -34.35 -14.82 -13.62
CA PRO A 141 -34.53 -13.60 -12.86
C PRO A 141 -34.02 -13.89 -11.45
N ALA A 142 -33.02 -13.14 -11.00
CA ALA A 142 -32.57 -13.19 -9.62
C ALA A 142 -33.80 -13.01 -8.72
N SER A 143 -34.04 -13.96 -7.81
CA SER A 143 -35.11 -13.86 -6.82
C SER A 143 -34.93 -12.55 -6.03
N PRO A 144 -35.85 -11.58 -6.13
CA PRO A 144 -35.72 -10.33 -5.41
C PRO A 144 -36.25 -10.55 -4.00
N ARG A 145 -35.39 -11.06 -3.10
CA ARG A 145 -35.52 -11.10 -1.61
C ARG A 145 -34.37 -11.84 -0.89
N GLY A 146 -33.21 -12.01 -1.51
CA GLY A 146 -32.11 -12.82 -0.96
C GLY A 146 -31.11 -12.01 -0.13
N VAL A 147 -30.79 -12.51 1.08
CA VAL A 147 -29.55 -12.15 1.79
C VAL A 147 -28.36 -12.66 0.98
N LEU A 148 -27.39 -11.80 0.71
CA LEU A 148 -26.22 -12.11 -0.12
C LEU A 148 -24.97 -12.25 0.76
N PRO A 149 -24.18 -13.33 0.61
CA PRO A 149 -22.86 -13.42 1.22
C PRO A 149 -21.88 -12.50 0.50
N GLU A 150 -21.00 -11.83 1.25
CA GLU A 150 -19.86 -11.08 0.71
C GLU A 150 -18.63 -12.00 0.58
N ALA A 151 -17.95 -11.96 -0.56
CA ALA A 151 -16.66 -12.64 -0.72
C ALA A 151 -15.56 -11.82 -0.03
N LEU A 152 -15.30 -12.13 1.23
CA LEU A 152 -14.28 -11.47 2.05
C LEU A 152 -12.93 -12.22 1.94
N PRO A 153 -11.80 -11.50 1.94
CA PRO A 153 -10.51 -12.14 2.17
C PRO A 153 -10.52 -12.80 3.56
N GLN A 154 -9.69 -13.83 3.76
CA GLN A 154 -9.56 -14.53 5.05
C GLN A 154 -8.15 -14.34 5.61
N PRO A 155 -7.89 -13.25 6.35
CA PRO A 155 -6.63 -13.05 7.07
C PRO A 155 -6.46 -14.12 8.14
N ALA A 156 -5.22 -14.59 8.37
CA ALA A 156 -4.96 -15.72 9.28
C ALA A 156 -5.32 -15.44 10.76
N VAL A 157 -5.45 -14.17 11.15
CA VAL A 157 -5.67 -13.73 12.54
C VAL A 157 -7.14 -13.45 12.87
N VAL A 158 -8.05 -13.63 11.90
CA VAL A 158 -9.51 -13.45 12.11
C VAL A 158 -10.33 -14.45 11.29
N GLU A 159 -11.42 -14.94 11.87
CA GLU A 159 -12.49 -15.63 11.13
C GLU A 159 -13.55 -14.59 10.75
N LEU A 160 -14.05 -14.62 9.52
CA LEU A 160 -14.96 -13.60 8.99
C LEU A 160 -16.23 -14.23 8.39
N ALA A 161 -17.36 -13.62 8.69
CA ALA A 161 -18.63 -13.86 7.98
C ALA A 161 -19.29 -12.52 7.66
N GLY A 162 -19.69 -12.32 6.41
CA GLY A 162 -20.29 -11.07 5.94
C GLY A 162 -21.56 -11.31 5.14
N TYR A 163 -22.65 -10.68 5.55
CA TYR A 163 -23.95 -10.79 4.88
C TYR A 163 -24.63 -9.43 4.76
N TYR A 164 -25.33 -9.20 3.66
CA TYR A 164 -26.13 -8.01 3.48
C TYR A 164 -27.44 -8.28 2.74
N ARG A 165 -28.42 -7.40 2.96
CA ARG A 165 -29.69 -7.36 2.24
C ARG A 165 -29.82 -6.01 1.55
N THR A 166 -29.93 -6.02 0.23
CA THR A 166 -30.33 -4.84 -0.54
C THR A 166 -31.85 -4.79 -0.67
N GLY A 167 -32.39 -3.59 -0.55
CA GLY A 167 -33.84 -3.37 -0.53
C GLY A 167 -34.39 -3.25 -1.94
N SER A 168 -35.53 -3.88 -2.18
CA SER A 168 -36.23 -3.88 -3.46
C SER A 168 -37.35 -2.82 -3.46
N GLY A 169 -37.05 -1.54 -3.67
CA GLY A 169 -38.12 -0.53 -3.67
C GLY A 169 -37.66 0.90 -4.03
N ARG A 170 -38.61 1.73 -4.46
CA ARG A 170 -38.45 3.12 -4.97
C ARG A 170 -37.86 4.13 -3.96
N LEU A 171 -37.51 3.73 -2.74
CA LEU A 171 -36.72 4.54 -1.82
C LEU A 171 -35.25 4.43 -2.22
N GLY A 172 -34.54 5.56 -2.21
CA GLY A 172 -33.26 5.76 -2.90
C GLY A 172 -32.27 4.60 -2.86
N THR A 173 -31.55 4.43 -3.97
CA THR A 173 -30.47 3.45 -4.10
C THR A 173 -29.51 3.58 -2.92
N ARG A 174 -29.33 2.49 -2.18
CA ARG A 174 -28.34 2.37 -1.11
C ARG A 174 -27.48 1.16 -1.41
N ALA A 175 -26.18 1.33 -1.24
CA ALA A 175 -25.19 0.30 -1.46
C ALA A 175 -24.45 0.07 -0.14
N HIS A 176 -24.26 -1.19 0.22
CA HIS A 176 -23.47 -1.59 1.38
C HIS A 176 -22.15 -2.18 0.89
N TRP A 177 -21.08 -1.98 1.63
CA TRP A 177 -19.83 -2.70 1.41
C TRP A 177 -19.25 -3.15 2.75
N LEU A 178 -18.74 -4.38 2.76
CA LEU A 178 -17.99 -4.94 3.86
C LEU A 178 -16.59 -5.27 3.33
N ASP A 179 -15.56 -5.07 4.14
CA ASP A 179 -14.20 -5.38 3.74
C ASP A 179 -13.33 -5.80 4.93
N ALA A 180 -12.30 -6.58 4.63
CA ALA A 180 -11.21 -6.88 5.55
C ALA A 180 -9.89 -6.67 4.80
N ILE A 181 -8.97 -5.92 5.40
CA ILE A 181 -7.76 -5.42 4.75
C ILE A 181 -6.56 -5.86 5.60
N PRO A 182 -5.67 -6.73 5.10
CA PRO A 182 -4.43 -7.06 5.79
C PRO A 182 -3.53 -5.82 5.92
N LEU A 183 -3.08 -5.52 7.14
CA LEU A 183 -2.21 -4.39 7.45
C LEU A 183 -0.81 -4.87 7.88
N SER A 184 0.09 -3.91 8.06
CA SER A 184 1.44 -4.19 8.57
C SER A 184 1.40 -4.79 9.98
N GLY A 185 2.37 -5.66 10.31
CA GLY A 185 2.48 -6.26 11.63
C GLY A 185 1.35 -7.25 11.94
N THR A 186 0.84 -7.97 10.93
CA THR A 186 -0.26 -8.95 11.03
C THR A 186 -1.63 -8.39 11.43
N ARG A 187 -1.73 -7.07 11.56
CA ARG A 187 -2.98 -6.39 11.92
C ARG A 187 -4.00 -6.48 10.78
N VAL A 188 -5.25 -6.20 11.11
CA VAL A 188 -6.35 -6.24 10.13
C VAL A 188 -7.23 -5.00 10.25
N GLY A 189 -7.47 -4.34 9.13
CA GLY A 189 -8.47 -3.31 8.97
C GLY A 189 -9.81 -3.94 8.63
N LEU A 190 -10.88 -3.56 9.31
CA LEU A 190 -12.24 -4.06 9.14
C LEU A 190 -13.14 -2.88 8.78
N VAL A 191 -13.99 -3.08 7.78
CA VAL A 191 -14.82 -2.01 7.23
C VAL A 191 -16.27 -2.46 7.16
N ALA A 192 -17.16 -1.64 7.68
CA ALA A 192 -18.59 -1.72 7.39
C ALA A 192 -19.07 -0.33 6.96
N GLY A 193 -19.54 -0.22 5.72
CA GLY A 193 -19.97 1.06 5.19
C GLY A 193 -21.22 0.97 4.32
N ALA A 194 -21.89 2.10 4.20
CA ALA A 194 -23.08 2.22 3.38
C ALA A 194 -23.19 3.61 2.75
N VAL A 195 -23.61 3.66 1.48
CA VAL A 195 -23.85 4.92 0.76
C VAL A 195 -25.31 4.99 0.37
N SER A 196 -25.95 6.12 0.64
CA SER A 196 -27.32 6.44 0.19
C SER A 196 -27.29 7.58 -0.84
N GLY A 197 -28.12 7.45 -1.87
CA GLY A 197 -28.35 8.50 -2.85
C GLY A 197 -28.14 8.02 -4.30
N PRO A 198 -28.23 8.93 -5.27
CA PRO A 198 -28.03 8.61 -6.67
C PRO A 198 -26.64 8.02 -6.91
N GLY A 199 -26.56 6.88 -7.59
CA GLY A 199 -25.27 6.23 -7.88
C GLY A 199 -24.55 5.69 -6.64
N ALA A 200 -25.30 5.26 -5.62
CA ALA A 200 -24.74 4.68 -4.41
C ALA A 200 -23.78 3.52 -4.70
N ASP A 201 -24.09 2.61 -5.63
CA ASP A 201 -23.22 1.48 -5.97
C ASP A 201 -21.85 1.93 -6.50
N ALA A 202 -21.84 2.90 -7.42
CA ALA A 202 -20.60 3.44 -7.97
C ALA A 202 -19.79 4.16 -6.88
N THR A 203 -20.46 4.96 -6.05
CA THR A 203 -19.81 5.68 -4.96
C THR A 203 -19.27 4.73 -3.89
N ALA A 204 -19.99 3.66 -3.54
CA ALA A 204 -19.52 2.64 -2.59
C ALA A 204 -18.26 1.93 -3.12
N SER A 205 -18.21 1.63 -4.42
CA SER A 205 -17.01 1.06 -5.05
C SER A 205 -15.81 2.01 -5.03
N GLU A 206 -16.05 3.30 -5.29
CA GLU A 206 -15.02 4.36 -5.21
C GLU A 206 -14.50 4.53 -3.77
N LEU A 207 -15.41 4.59 -2.78
CA LEU A 207 -15.05 4.69 -1.36
C LEU A 207 -14.34 3.43 -0.87
N ARG A 208 -14.78 2.22 -1.25
CA ARG A 208 -14.09 0.96 -0.92
C ARG A 208 -12.64 0.98 -1.43
N THR A 209 -12.43 1.46 -2.65
CA THR A 209 -11.08 1.59 -3.23
C THR A 209 -10.24 2.64 -2.49
N ALA A 210 -10.84 3.76 -2.12
CA ALA A 210 -10.18 4.79 -1.31
C ALA A 210 -9.78 4.26 0.07
N VAL A 211 -10.68 3.56 0.78
CA VAL A 211 -10.39 2.95 2.10
C VAL A 211 -9.21 1.99 2.00
N ARG A 212 -9.16 1.11 0.99
CA ARG A 212 -8.02 0.21 0.77
C ARG A 212 -6.70 0.97 0.59
N THR A 213 -6.73 2.05 -0.19
CA THR A 213 -5.54 2.86 -0.45
C THR A 213 -5.06 3.61 0.79
N LEU A 214 -5.99 4.12 1.60
CA LEU A 214 -5.71 4.82 2.85
C LEU A 214 -5.25 3.84 3.95
N ALA A 215 -5.79 2.62 3.96
CA ALA A 215 -5.38 1.56 4.86
C ALA A 215 -3.97 1.04 4.53
N ASP A 216 -3.59 0.98 3.24
CA ASP A 216 -2.26 0.57 2.79
C ASP A 216 -1.13 1.50 3.28
N ILE A 217 -1.43 2.78 3.50
CA ILE A 217 -0.51 3.75 4.12
C ILE A 217 -0.66 3.81 5.65
N ASP A 218 -1.42 2.90 6.24
CA ASP A 218 -1.51 2.64 7.68
C ASP A 218 -1.96 3.83 8.54
N LEU A 219 -2.93 4.59 8.01
CA LEU A 219 -3.56 5.72 8.71
C LEU A 219 -4.38 5.25 9.92
N GLN A 220 -4.41 6.09 10.96
CA GLN A 220 -5.28 5.87 12.12
C GLN A 220 -6.77 5.97 11.71
N PRO A 221 -7.69 5.27 12.40
CA PRO A 221 -9.07 5.21 11.97
C PRO A 221 -9.78 6.56 11.77
N GLU A 222 -9.57 7.50 12.68
CA GLU A 222 -10.12 8.85 12.63
C GLU A 222 -9.55 9.67 11.46
N GLU A 223 -8.25 9.55 11.18
CA GLU A 223 -7.58 10.21 10.06
C GLU A 223 -8.03 9.61 8.72
N LEU A 224 -8.20 8.28 8.67
CA LEU A 224 -8.72 7.59 7.50
C LEU A 224 -10.14 8.07 7.17
N LEU A 225 -11.02 8.21 8.18
CA LEU A 225 -12.37 8.72 7.98
C LEU A 225 -12.39 10.19 7.53
N ALA A 226 -11.50 11.02 8.09
CA ALA A 226 -11.34 12.42 7.64
C ALA A 226 -10.95 12.49 6.15
N HIS A 227 -9.94 11.72 5.75
CA HIS A 227 -9.54 11.64 4.35
C HIS A 227 -10.61 11.01 3.45
N LEU A 228 -11.40 10.07 3.96
CA LEU A 228 -12.52 9.50 3.23
C LEU A 228 -13.64 10.51 3.01
N ALA A 229 -13.92 11.37 4.00
CA ALA A 229 -14.85 12.49 3.85
C ALA A 229 -14.39 13.46 2.75
N ASP A 230 -13.10 13.79 2.72
CA ASP A 230 -12.50 14.61 1.66
C ASP A 230 -12.63 13.96 0.26
N VAL A 231 -12.43 12.63 0.19
CA VAL A 231 -12.61 11.88 -1.07
C VAL A 231 -14.06 11.98 -1.52
N LEU A 232 -15.04 11.77 -0.64
CA LEU A 232 -16.46 11.90 -0.97
C LEU A 232 -16.80 13.32 -1.46
N ALA A 233 -16.30 14.35 -0.78
CA ALA A 233 -16.51 15.75 -1.17
C ALA A 233 -15.94 16.05 -2.58
N ARG A 234 -14.81 15.44 -2.95
CA ARG A 234 -14.23 15.55 -4.31
C ARG A 234 -15.00 14.76 -5.36
N LEU A 235 -15.48 13.57 -5.01
CA LEU A 235 -16.25 12.71 -5.92
C LEU A 235 -17.64 13.30 -6.21
N ARG A 236 -18.27 13.91 -5.20
CA ARG A 236 -19.61 14.48 -5.25
C ARG A 236 -19.58 15.93 -4.76
N PRO A 237 -18.98 16.86 -5.53
CA PRO A 237 -18.97 18.26 -5.17
C PRO A 237 -20.41 18.77 -5.12
N CYS A 238 -20.81 19.39 -4.01
CA CYS A 238 -22.16 19.92 -3.82
C CYS A 238 -22.44 21.00 -4.89
N HIS A 239 -23.13 20.63 -5.98
CA HIS A 239 -23.57 21.55 -7.03
C HIS A 239 -25.04 21.85 -6.78
N ASP A 240 -25.32 23.08 -6.35
CA ASP A 240 -26.63 23.68 -6.04
C ASP A 240 -27.37 23.19 -4.78
N THR A 241 -27.70 24.17 -3.92
CA THR A 241 -28.59 24.06 -2.75
C THR A 241 -30.07 23.78 -3.10
N ARG A 242 -30.37 23.37 -4.35
CA ARG A 242 -31.73 23.19 -4.89
C ARG A 242 -32.05 21.76 -5.34
N THR A 243 -31.09 20.85 -5.35
CA THR A 243 -31.29 19.43 -5.68
C THR A 243 -31.27 18.58 -4.41
N THR A 244 -32.44 18.06 -4.04
CA THR A 244 -32.72 17.31 -2.80
C THR A 244 -32.15 15.90 -2.74
N SER A 245 -31.13 15.56 -3.54
CA SER A 245 -30.54 14.22 -3.57
C SER A 245 -29.05 14.28 -3.26
N ALA A 246 -28.71 14.75 -2.06
CA ALA A 246 -27.35 14.69 -1.54
C ALA A 246 -26.93 13.23 -1.31
N VAL A 247 -25.76 12.86 -1.80
CA VAL A 247 -25.15 11.56 -1.48
C VAL A 247 -24.63 11.63 -0.05
N SER A 248 -25.03 10.68 0.78
CA SER A 248 -24.56 10.55 2.16
C SER A 248 -23.93 9.19 2.34
N ALA A 249 -22.78 9.12 3.00
CA ALA A 249 -22.13 7.85 3.29
C ALA A 249 -21.88 7.68 4.80
N GLN A 250 -21.97 6.45 5.25
CA GLN A 250 -21.60 6.01 6.59
C GLN A 250 -20.45 5.03 6.46
N CYS A 251 -19.51 5.07 7.41
CA CYS A 251 -18.37 4.18 7.43
C CYS A 251 -17.92 3.95 8.86
N LEU A 252 -17.83 2.69 9.28
CA LEU A 252 -17.12 2.28 10.48
C LEU A 252 -15.85 1.57 10.03
N TYR A 253 -14.71 2.07 10.52
CA TYR A 253 -13.41 1.47 10.30
C TYR A 253 -12.79 1.05 11.62
N ALA A 254 -12.31 -0.18 11.69
CA ALA A 254 -11.70 -0.74 12.88
C ALA A 254 -10.36 -1.41 12.53
N VAL A 255 -9.34 -1.22 13.36
CA VAL A 255 -8.03 -1.88 13.21
C VAL A 255 -7.84 -2.79 14.40
N TYR A 256 -7.71 -4.09 14.17
CA TYR A 256 -7.41 -5.09 15.19
C TYR A 256 -5.93 -5.47 15.16
N ASP A 257 -5.23 -5.34 16.29
CA ASP A 257 -3.88 -5.83 16.51
C ASP A 257 -3.88 -7.16 17.27
N PRO A 258 -3.59 -8.29 16.59
CA PRO A 258 -3.60 -9.61 17.23
C PRO A 258 -2.42 -9.84 18.17
N ALA A 259 -1.36 -9.03 18.09
CA ALA A 259 -0.21 -9.14 19.00
C ALA A 259 -0.51 -8.52 20.38
N SER A 260 -1.30 -7.43 20.41
CA SER A 260 -1.71 -6.75 21.64
C SER A 260 -3.14 -7.05 22.08
N CYS A 261 -3.91 -7.77 21.24
CA CYS A 261 -5.35 -7.99 21.43
C CYS A 261 -6.16 -6.69 21.57
N ARG A 262 -5.71 -5.61 20.92
CA ARG A 262 -6.36 -4.30 20.97
C ARG A 262 -7.05 -3.99 19.65
N CYS A 263 -8.19 -3.33 19.72
CA CYS A 263 -8.89 -2.80 18.55
C CYS A 263 -9.12 -1.31 18.68
N THR A 264 -8.77 -0.55 17.64
CA THR A 264 -9.03 0.89 17.54
C THR A 264 -10.11 1.11 16.49
N LEU A 265 -11.18 1.80 16.83
CA LEU A 265 -12.35 1.97 15.97
C LEU A 265 -12.72 3.44 15.83
N ALA A 266 -13.18 3.85 14.66
CA ALA A 266 -13.83 5.15 14.46
C ALA A 266 -15.06 4.97 13.57
N GLY A 267 -16.07 5.81 13.79
CA GLY A 267 -17.34 5.79 13.06
C GLY A 267 -17.70 7.15 12.48
N ALA A 268 -18.16 7.16 11.22
CA ALA A 268 -18.75 8.31 10.56
C ALA A 268 -20.22 8.02 10.26
N GLY A 269 -21.13 8.49 11.11
CA GLY A 269 -22.57 8.27 11.00
C GLY A 269 -23.00 6.80 11.10
N SER A 270 -22.10 5.90 11.50
CA SER A 270 -22.35 4.47 11.65
C SER A 270 -22.92 4.14 13.04
N PRO A 271 -23.72 3.07 13.17
CA PRO A 271 -24.15 2.60 14.49
C PRO A 271 -22.98 2.02 15.29
N SER A 272 -23.10 2.10 16.61
CA SER A 272 -22.15 1.58 17.59
C SER A 272 -22.01 0.05 17.48
N PRO A 273 -20.78 -0.50 17.32
CA PRO A 273 -20.59 -1.93 17.10
C PRO A 273 -20.82 -2.72 18.39
N ALA A 274 -21.11 -4.02 18.24
CA ALA A 274 -21.31 -4.91 19.37
C ALA A 274 -20.15 -5.90 19.50
N VAL A 275 -19.80 -6.24 20.73
CA VAL A 275 -18.78 -7.25 21.05
C VAL A 275 -19.44 -8.33 21.89
N ILE A 276 -19.18 -9.60 21.54
CA ILE A 276 -19.48 -10.75 22.38
C ILE A 276 -18.14 -11.25 22.91
N ALA A 277 -17.93 -11.10 24.21
CA ALA A 277 -16.74 -11.60 24.88
C ALA A 277 -16.72 -13.14 24.88
N PRO A 278 -15.56 -13.79 25.10
CA PRO A 278 -15.45 -15.25 25.09
C PRO A 278 -16.32 -15.96 26.13
N ASP A 279 -16.71 -15.25 27.20
CA ASP A 279 -17.64 -15.71 28.24
C ASP A 279 -19.13 -15.62 27.82
N GLY A 280 -19.41 -15.05 26.64
CA GLY A 280 -20.76 -14.84 26.11
C GLY A 280 -21.37 -13.49 26.48
N THR A 281 -20.67 -12.64 27.24
CA THR A 281 -21.17 -11.30 27.60
C THR A 281 -21.23 -10.42 26.37
N VAL A 282 -22.40 -9.81 26.10
CA VAL A 282 -22.61 -8.90 24.97
C VAL A 282 -22.51 -7.46 25.45
N THR A 283 -21.61 -6.68 24.83
CA THR A 283 -21.39 -5.26 25.13
C THR A 283 -21.49 -4.42 23.86
N VAL A 284 -22.23 -3.32 23.89
CA VAL A 284 -22.20 -2.30 22.82
C VAL A 284 -21.05 -1.35 23.10
N ILE A 285 -20.23 -1.08 22.10
CA ILE A 285 -19.09 -0.17 22.22
C ILE A 285 -19.59 1.25 21.96
N ASP A 286 -19.45 2.11 22.95
CA ASP A 286 -19.80 3.51 22.81
C ASP A 286 -18.76 4.21 21.92
N LEU A 287 -19.18 4.64 20.73
CA LEU A 287 -18.36 5.42 19.81
C LEU A 287 -18.78 6.89 19.86
N PRO A 288 -17.82 7.83 19.87
CA PRO A 288 -18.13 9.25 19.75
C PRO A 288 -19.02 9.52 18.53
N GLU A 289 -20.04 10.36 18.72
CA GLU A 289 -20.99 10.67 17.66
C GLU A 289 -20.33 11.48 16.54
N GLY A 290 -19.85 10.79 15.51
CA GLY A 290 -19.42 11.39 14.25
C GLY A 290 -20.61 11.50 13.29
N PRO A 291 -20.86 12.66 12.65
CA PRO A 291 -21.89 12.76 11.62
C PRO A 291 -21.49 11.98 10.36
N PRO A 292 -22.44 11.69 9.46
CA PRO A 292 -22.16 10.99 8.22
C PRO A 292 -21.13 11.73 7.34
N LEU A 293 -20.40 10.96 6.53
CA LEU A 293 -19.44 11.49 5.58
C LEU A 293 -20.14 12.47 4.62
N GLY A 294 -19.52 13.65 4.44
CA GLY A 294 -20.02 14.71 3.56
C GLY A 294 -21.03 15.67 4.20
N GLN A 295 -21.32 15.55 5.50
CA GLN A 295 -22.27 16.43 6.21
C GLN A 295 -21.63 17.43 7.19
N THR A 296 -20.36 17.26 7.53
CA THR A 296 -19.66 18.12 8.51
C THR A 296 -18.18 18.27 8.16
N ASP A 297 -17.56 19.27 8.81
CA ASP A 297 -16.10 19.41 8.93
C ASP A 297 -15.58 19.08 10.35
N LEU A 298 -16.45 18.59 11.25
CA LEU A 298 -16.01 18.13 12.58
C LEU A 298 -15.06 16.92 12.46
N PRO A 299 -14.01 16.84 13.29
CA PRO A 299 -13.10 15.71 13.30
C PRO A 299 -13.81 14.45 13.81
N PHE A 300 -13.38 13.31 13.30
CA PHE A 300 -13.73 12.00 13.85
C PHE A 300 -12.84 11.71 15.05
N GLU A 301 -13.34 10.90 15.98
CA GLU A 301 -12.61 10.45 17.16
C GLU A 301 -12.58 8.92 17.17
N ALA A 302 -11.45 8.36 17.61
CA ALA A 302 -11.27 6.93 17.73
C ALA A 302 -11.43 6.45 19.17
N THR A 303 -11.90 5.22 19.31
CA THR A 303 -12.05 4.51 20.58
C THR A 303 -11.19 3.26 20.55
N GLU A 304 -10.40 3.06 21.61
CA GLU A 304 -9.62 1.85 21.81
C GLU A 304 -10.33 0.90 22.78
N ILE A 305 -10.41 -0.37 22.41
CA ILE A 305 -10.98 -1.44 23.23
C ILE A 305 -10.07 -2.67 23.23
N ASP A 306 -10.10 -3.44 24.31
CA ASP A 306 -9.43 -4.74 24.36
C ASP A 306 -10.36 -5.83 23.81
N LEU A 307 -9.89 -6.59 22.83
CA LEU A 307 -10.58 -7.72 22.22
C LEU A 307 -9.73 -8.98 22.43
N PRO A 308 -9.89 -9.69 23.55
CA PRO A 308 -9.13 -10.92 23.82
C PRO A 308 -9.43 -12.00 22.78
N GLU A 309 -8.58 -13.03 22.74
CA GLU A 309 -8.76 -14.18 21.85
C GLU A 309 -10.16 -14.79 21.95
N GLY A 310 -10.77 -15.08 20.81
CA GLY A 310 -12.08 -15.70 20.72
C GLY A 310 -13.26 -14.73 20.81
N SER A 311 -13.02 -13.44 21.01
CA SER A 311 -14.06 -12.40 21.01
C SER A 311 -14.72 -12.28 19.63
N LEU A 312 -16.01 -11.95 19.61
CA LEU A 312 -16.75 -11.66 18.38
C LEU A 312 -17.04 -10.17 18.28
N LEU A 313 -16.45 -9.49 17.29
CA LEU A 313 -16.79 -8.12 16.94
C LEU A 313 -17.82 -8.13 15.80
N LEU A 314 -18.91 -7.39 15.98
CA LEU A 314 -19.99 -7.23 15.01
C LEU A 314 -20.06 -5.78 14.54
N LEU A 315 -19.69 -5.57 13.28
CA LEU A 315 -19.83 -4.30 12.58
C LEU A 315 -21.07 -4.37 11.71
N TYR A 316 -21.91 -3.33 11.74
CA TYR A 316 -23.14 -3.34 10.96
C TYR A 316 -23.52 -1.95 10.48
N THR A 317 -24.41 -1.91 9.50
CA THR A 317 -24.94 -0.67 8.92
C THR A 317 -26.46 -0.66 9.08
N ASN A 318 -27.04 0.49 9.45
CA ASN A 318 -28.49 0.66 9.61
C ASN A 318 -29.05 1.60 8.54
N THR A 319 -30.38 1.66 8.41
CA THR A 319 -31.07 2.59 7.49
C THR A 319 -31.65 3.81 8.21
N GLY A 320 -31.52 3.88 9.53
CA GLY A 320 -32.05 4.97 10.35
C GLY A 320 -31.21 6.24 10.21
N ASN A 321 -31.88 7.39 10.14
CA ASN A 321 -31.22 8.70 10.06
C ASN A 321 -30.64 9.18 11.42
N SER A 322 -30.47 8.24 12.36
CA SER A 322 -30.14 8.49 13.76
C SER A 322 -29.28 7.35 14.27
N ALA A 323 -28.10 7.67 14.81
CA ALA A 323 -27.25 6.70 15.53
C ALA A 323 -27.94 6.11 16.78
N HIS A 324 -29.13 6.63 17.14
CA HIS A 324 -29.88 6.39 18.37
C HIS A 324 -31.13 5.50 18.23
N GLU A 325 -31.38 4.85 17.09
CA GLU A 325 -32.62 4.07 16.88
C GLU A 325 -32.57 2.62 17.45
N PRO A 326 -33.71 2.08 17.91
CA PRO A 326 -33.90 0.97 18.86
C PRO A 326 -33.61 -0.45 18.32
N GLY A 327 -32.83 -0.58 17.24
CA GLY A 327 -32.34 -1.89 16.76
C GLY A 327 -31.37 -2.55 17.72
N GLY A 328 -30.80 -1.79 18.66
CA GLY A 328 -29.86 -2.29 19.67
C GLY A 328 -30.48 -3.34 20.60
N THR A 329 -31.70 -3.17 21.10
CA THR A 329 -32.29 -4.14 22.05
C THR A 329 -32.65 -5.47 21.41
N GLU A 330 -33.20 -5.46 20.19
CA GLU A 330 -33.51 -6.69 19.44
C GLU A 330 -32.22 -7.40 19.02
N LEU A 331 -31.24 -6.65 18.52
CA LEU A 331 -29.91 -7.18 18.20
C LEU A 331 -29.27 -7.81 19.45
N LEU A 332 -29.20 -7.09 20.57
CA LEU A 332 -28.64 -7.62 21.81
C LEU A 332 -29.36 -8.90 22.27
N SER A 333 -30.68 -8.96 22.14
CA SER A 333 -31.45 -10.17 22.48
C SER A 333 -31.13 -11.36 21.57
N ALA A 334 -30.91 -11.12 20.27
CA ALA A 334 -30.52 -12.14 19.31
C ALA A 334 -29.08 -12.62 19.57
N LEU A 335 -28.17 -11.71 19.92
CA LEU A 335 -26.77 -12.00 20.21
C LEU A 335 -26.57 -12.68 21.57
N ALA A 336 -27.47 -12.48 22.53
CA ALA A 336 -27.42 -13.13 23.83
C ALA A 336 -27.65 -14.67 23.75
N GLN A 337 -28.20 -15.18 22.64
CA GLN A 337 -28.35 -16.61 22.44
C GLN A 337 -27.09 -17.21 21.81
N PRO A 338 -26.46 -18.22 22.45
CA PRO A 338 -25.29 -18.89 21.88
C PRO A 338 -25.62 -19.52 20.52
N GLN A 339 -24.81 -19.20 19.51
CA GLN A 339 -24.95 -19.75 18.17
C GLN A 339 -23.91 -20.83 17.91
N SER A 340 -24.21 -21.75 17.00
CA SER A 340 -23.33 -22.90 16.70
C SER A 340 -22.08 -22.55 15.90
N CYS A 341 -22.08 -21.44 15.16
CA CYS A 341 -20.96 -21.00 14.32
C CYS A 341 -21.04 -19.50 14.01
N LEU A 342 -19.95 -18.93 13.49
CA LEU A 342 -19.87 -17.51 13.15
C LEU A 342 -20.92 -17.09 12.10
N ASP A 343 -21.15 -17.91 11.08
CA ASP A 343 -22.19 -17.68 10.07
C ASP A 343 -23.59 -17.57 10.67
N ALA A 344 -23.92 -18.42 11.65
CA ALA A 344 -25.20 -18.40 12.33
C ALA A 344 -25.35 -17.11 13.16
N THR A 345 -24.30 -16.70 13.88
CA THR A 345 -24.29 -15.40 14.58
C THR A 345 -24.49 -14.23 13.63
N CYS A 346 -23.78 -14.20 12.51
CA CYS A 346 -23.89 -13.12 11.54
C CYS A 346 -25.30 -13.03 10.93
N ARG A 347 -25.91 -14.18 10.61
CA ARG A 347 -27.28 -14.25 10.09
C ARG A 347 -28.32 -13.85 11.13
N ALA A 348 -28.19 -14.33 12.37
CA ALA A 348 -29.10 -13.95 13.46
C ALA A 348 -29.05 -12.44 13.74
N ALA A 349 -27.85 -11.85 13.73
CA ALA A 349 -27.65 -10.41 13.86
C ALA A 349 -28.30 -9.64 12.70
N LEU A 350 -28.09 -10.11 11.47
CA LEU A 350 -28.70 -9.51 10.28
C LEU A 350 -30.22 -9.60 10.36
N ASP A 351 -30.78 -10.77 10.66
CA ASP A 351 -32.23 -10.96 10.79
C ASP A 351 -32.80 -10.03 11.87
N ALA A 352 -32.17 -9.92 13.05
CA ALA A 352 -32.60 -8.99 14.09
C ALA A 352 -32.65 -7.53 13.62
N LEU A 353 -31.61 -7.05 12.94
CA LEU A 353 -31.59 -5.70 12.36
C LEU A 353 -32.72 -5.51 11.34
N LEU A 354 -32.97 -6.53 10.52
CA LEU A 354 -33.98 -6.49 9.49
C LEU A 354 -35.42 -6.55 10.05
N HIS A 355 -35.61 -7.08 11.27
CA HIS A 355 -36.90 -7.06 11.99
C HIS A 355 -37.16 -5.69 12.65
N ALA A 356 -36.10 -5.02 13.13
CA ALA A 356 -36.13 -3.69 13.75
C ALA A 356 -36.47 -2.52 12.77
N HIS A 357 -37.26 -2.79 11.73
CA HIS A 357 -37.69 -1.86 10.68
C HIS A 357 -36.62 -1.44 9.65
N HIS A 358 -35.54 -2.21 9.49
CA HIS A 358 -34.56 -1.98 8.42
C HIS A 358 -34.85 -2.86 7.19
N ASP A 359 -35.33 -2.26 6.09
CA ASP A 359 -35.49 -2.97 4.81
C ASP A 359 -34.14 -3.42 4.21
N GLN A 360 -33.06 -2.78 4.63
CA GLN A 360 -31.69 -3.01 4.16
C GLN A 360 -30.73 -2.99 5.35
N ALA A 361 -29.79 -3.92 5.40
CA ALA A 361 -28.73 -3.93 6.41
C ALA A 361 -27.55 -4.75 5.90
N ALA A 362 -26.39 -4.52 6.49
CA ALA A 362 -25.21 -5.35 6.31
C ALA A 362 -24.57 -5.61 7.67
N VAL A 363 -24.06 -6.82 7.86
CA VAL A 363 -23.37 -7.26 9.07
C VAL A 363 -22.07 -7.95 8.67
N LEU A 364 -20.97 -7.55 9.33
CA LEU A 364 -19.68 -8.20 9.32
C LEU A 364 -19.42 -8.74 10.73
N ALA A 365 -19.41 -10.07 10.86
CA ALA A 365 -19.02 -10.76 12.08
C ALA A 365 -17.56 -11.18 12.00
N VAL A 366 -16.80 -10.88 13.04
CA VAL A 366 -15.36 -11.08 13.12
C VAL A 366 -15.01 -11.81 14.39
N ARG A 367 -14.46 -13.02 14.29
CA ARG A 367 -13.85 -13.70 15.44
C ARG A 367 -12.38 -13.35 15.50
N THR A 368 -11.93 -12.85 16.65
CA THR A 368 -10.53 -12.51 16.87
C THR A 368 -9.70 -13.73 17.24
N HIS A 369 -8.52 -13.85 16.63
CA HIS A 369 -7.46 -14.75 17.08
C HIS A 369 -6.27 -13.91 17.55
N ALA A 370 -5.71 -14.26 18.70
CA ALA A 370 -4.47 -13.67 19.16
C ALA A 370 -3.30 -14.38 18.48
N LEU A 371 -2.19 -13.67 18.28
CA LEU A 371 -0.93 -14.35 17.96
C LEU A 371 -0.46 -15.13 19.17
N ASP A 372 0.15 -16.31 18.95
CA ASP A 372 0.78 -17.07 20.02
C ASP A 372 1.81 -16.16 20.71
N THR A 373 1.72 -16.02 22.02
CA THR A 373 2.75 -15.32 22.83
C THR A 373 4.15 -15.88 22.58
N ARG A 374 4.28 -17.13 22.12
CA ARG A 374 5.56 -17.68 21.69
C ARG A 374 6.06 -17.02 20.43
N SER A 375 5.21 -16.57 19.50
CA SER A 375 5.58 -15.98 18.22
C SER A 375 5.69 -14.44 18.25
N VAL A 376 5.52 -13.82 19.42
CA VAL A 376 5.71 -12.38 19.64
C VAL A 376 6.72 -12.17 20.76
N ALA A 377 7.53 -11.12 20.66
CA ALA A 377 8.45 -10.71 21.70
C ALA A 377 8.48 -9.19 21.77
N THR A 378 8.37 -8.61 22.97
CA THR A 378 8.33 -7.17 23.17
C THR A 378 9.32 -6.78 24.27
N TRP A 379 10.08 -5.73 24.03
CA TRP A 379 11.08 -5.19 24.96
C TRP A 379 10.96 -3.67 25.03
N ASP A 380 10.86 -3.14 26.24
CA ASP A 380 11.00 -1.71 26.48
C ASP A 380 12.48 -1.35 26.54
N LEU A 381 12.89 -0.36 25.74
CA LEU A 381 14.29 0.03 25.60
C LEU A 381 14.55 1.37 26.27
N PRO A 382 15.64 1.50 27.06
CA PRO A 382 16.08 2.79 27.55
C PRO A 382 16.65 3.64 26.39
N THR A 383 16.75 4.96 26.59
CA THR A 383 17.32 5.89 25.60
C THR A 383 18.85 5.89 25.53
N ASP A 384 19.52 5.05 26.31
CA ASP A 384 20.97 4.93 26.28
C ASP A 384 21.41 4.26 24.96
N PRO A 385 22.36 4.83 24.19
CA PRO A 385 22.97 4.18 23.03
C PRO A 385 23.44 2.73 23.27
N ALA A 386 23.78 2.34 24.51
CA ALA A 386 24.10 0.95 24.86
C ALA A 386 22.93 -0.02 24.61
N ALA A 387 21.68 0.46 24.61
CA ALA A 387 20.49 -0.34 24.36
C ALA A 387 20.47 -0.99 22.97
N VAL A 388 21.18 -0.44 21.98
CA VAL A 388 21.31 -1.04 20.64
C VAL A 388 21.98 -2.41 20.72
N SER A 389 23.03 -2.54 21.55
CA SER A 389 23.71 -3.82 21.71
C SER A 389 22.85 -4.83 22.44
N HIS A 390 22.11 -4.40 23.47
CA HIS A 390 21.17 -5.27 24.18
C HIS A 390 20.03 -5.74 23.27
N ALA A 391 19.49 -4.85 22.43
CA ALA A 391 18.47 -5.19 21.45
C ALA A 391 18.96 -6.29 20.49
N ARG A 392 20.19 -6.21 19.97
CA ARG A 392 20.77 -7.30 19.15
C ARG A 392 20.85 -8.62 19.91
N THR A 393 21.34 -8.62 21.15
CA THR A 393 21.42 -9.83 21.97
C THR A 393 20.06 -10.44 22.20
N HIS A 394 19.05 -9.64 22.54
CA HIS A 394 17.67 -10.12 22.72
C HIS A 394 17.07 -10.71 21.45
N ILE A 395 17.33 -10.10 20.28
CA ILE A 395 16.89 -10.62 18.99
C ILE A 395 17.57 -11.96 18.69
N ALA A 396 18.89 -12.05 18.86
CA ALA A 396 19.63 -13.29 18.63
C ALA A 396 19.11 -14.43 19.50
N GLU A 397 18.96 -14.19 20.82
CA GLU A 397 18.43 -15.16 21.77
C GLU A 397 17.02 -15.62 21.39
N LYS A 398 16.15 -14.68 20.99
CA LYS A 398 14.77 -14.98 20.62
C LYS A 398 14.67 -15.76 19.31
N LEU A 399 15.49 -15.41 18.31
CA LEU A 399 15.55 -16.14 17.05
C LEU A 399 16.10 -17.55 17.25
N THR A 400 17.12 -17.74 18.10
CA THR A 400 17.58 -19.09 18.48
C THR A 400 16.47 -19.88 19.17
N ALA A 401 15.71 -19.26 20.07
CA ALA A 401 14.57 -19.91 20.72
C ALA A 401 13.43 -20.27 19.74
N TRP A 402 13.32 -19.56 18.62
CA TRP A 402 12.39 -19.85 17.52
C TRP A 402 12.94 -20.82 16.48
N GLY A 403 14.20 -21.25 16.61
CA GLY A 403 14.86 -22.09 15.61
C GLY A 403 15.19 -21.34 14.31
N LEU A 404 15.27 -20.00 14.36
CA LEU A 404 15.52 -19.11 13.21
C LEU A 404 16.91 -18.45 13.29
N THR A 405 17.92 -19.19 13.75
CA THR A 405 19.28 -18.66 13.96
C THR A 405 19.88 -18.05 12.68
N ASP A 406 19.56 -18.62 11.51
CA ASP A 406 20.04 -18.12 10.22
C ASP A 406 19.47 -16.74 9.84
N ALA A 407 18.33 -16.35 10.42
CA ALA A 407 17.73 -15.03 10.24
C ALA A 407 18.41 -13.94 11.08
N ALA A 408 19.24 -14.33 12.06
CA ALA A 408 19.80 -13.40 13.04
C ALA A 408 20.63 -12.27 12.43
N PRO A 409 21.58 -12.51 11.50
CA PRO A 409 22.40 -11.43 10.94
C PRO A 409 21.58 -10.31 10.27
N THR A 410 20.55 -10.70 9.50
CA THR A 410 19.66 -9.75 8.82
C THR A 410 18.76 -9.03 9.80
N THR A 411 18.12 -9.76 10.72
CA THR A 411 17.19 -9.20 11.70
C THR A 411 17.90 -8.26 12.67
N GLU A 412 19.07 -8.64 13.18
CA GLU A 412 19.88 -7.81 14.07
C GLU A 412 20.31 -6.50 13.42
N LEU A 413 20.65 -6.52 12.12
CA LEU A 413 21.02 -5.32 11.38
C LEU A 413 19.83 -4.40 11.19
N ILE A 414 18.66 -4.93 10.78
CA ILE A 414 17.41 -4.16 10.69
C ILE A 414 17.10 -3.52 12.05
N VAL A 415 17.07 -4.31 13.12
CA VAL A 415 16.76 -3.83 14.47
C VAL A 415 17.79 -2.80 14.95
N SER A 416 19.08 -3.01 14.68
CA SER A 416 20.12 -2.05 15.05
C SER A 416 19.88 -0.68 14.43
N GLU A 417 19.53 -0.63 13.15
CA GLU A 417 19.24 0.63 12.45
C GLU A 417 17.96 1.29 12.96
N LEU A 418 16.88 0.52 13.17
CA LEU A 418 15.61 1.03 13.68
C LEU A 418 15.74 1.57 15.11
N VAL A 419 16.38 0.81 16.00
CA VAL A 419 16.60 1.20 17.40
C VAL A 419 17.57 2.38 17.49
N THR A 420 18.64 2.41 16.68
CA THR A 420 19.55 3.57 16.62
C THR A 420 18.81 4.82 16.18
N ASN A 421 17.92 4.71 15.19
CA ASN A 421 17.09 5.83 14.74
C ASN A 421 16.15 6.32 15.85
N ALA A 422 15.50 5.41 16.58
CA ALA A 422 14.65 5.75 17.71
C ALA A 422 15.44 6.45 18.84
N ILE A 423 16.59 5.90 19.26
CA ILE A 423 17.42 6.49 20.32
C ILE A 423 17.92 7.90 19.94
N ARG A 424 18.28 8.14 18.66
CA ARG A 424 18.84 9.42 18.22
C ARG A 424 17.80 10.50 17.95
N HIS A 425 16.61 10.11 17.48
CA HIS A 425 15.67 11.05 16.87
C HIS A 425 14.26 11.00 17.45
N ALA A 426 13.96 10.03 18.31
CA ALA A 426 12.62 9.85 18.85
C ALA A 426 12.48 10.29 20.31
N GLN A 427 11.28 10.10 20.85
CA GLN A 427 10.94 10.39 22.25
C GLN A 427 10.55 9.09 22.96
N PRO A 428 10.88 8.91 24.25
CA PRO A 428 10.37 7.80 25.05
C PRO A 428 8.85 7.81 25.17
N PRO A 429 8.22 6.65 25.46
CA PRO A 429 8.83 5.32 25.61
C PRO A 429 9.28 4.74 24.26
N ILE A 430 10.41 4.00 24.25
CA ILE A 430 10.87 3.25 23.07
C ILE A 430 10.57 1.77 23.32
N GLN A 431 9.88 1.13 22.39
CA GLN A 431 9.54 -0.28 22.48
C GLN A 431 9.93 -1.01 21.21
N LEU A 432 10.67 -2.10 21.34
CA LEU A 432 11.00 -3.03 20.27
C LEU A 432 10.04 -4.22 20.33
N ARG A 433 9.41 -4.56 19.22
CA ARG A 433 8.56 -5.73 19.06
C ARG A 433 9.02 -6.57 17.87
N LEU A 434 9.19 -7.86 18.07
CA LEU A 434 9.50 -8.84 17.04
C LEU A 434 8.33 -9.83 16.92
N ILE A 435 7.83 -10.01 15.71
CA ILE A 435 6.69 -10.89 15.40
C ILE A 435 7.14 -11.91 14.37
N HIS A 436 6.87 -13.19 14.61
CA HIS A 436 7.02 -14.28 13.66
C HIS A 436 5.65 -14.81 13.26
N HIS A 437 5.27 -14.69 11.99
CA HIS A 437 3.98 -15.16 11.52
C HIS A 437 4.05 -15.58 10.06
N ALA A 438 3.43 -16.73 9.73
CA ALA A 438 3.35 -17.28 8.37
C ALA A 438 4.70 -17.36 7.63
N GLY A 439 5.80 -17.57 8.37
CA GLY A 439 7.16 -17.63 7.81
C GLY A 439 7.85 -16.28 7.64
N SER A 440 7.21 -15.16 7.96
CA SER A 440 7.80 -13.82 7.92
C SER A 440 8.17 -13.32 9.32
N LEU A 441 9.22 -12.49 9.39
CA LEU A 441 9.62 -11.74 10.58
C LEU A 441 9.31 -10.25 10.42
N VAL A 442 8.54 -9.70 11.33
CA VAL A 442 8.26 -8.25 11.42
C VAL A 442 8.99 -7.68 12.63
N CYS A 443 9.86 -6.71 12.39
CA CYS A 443 10.53 -5.90 13.40
C CYS A 443 9.81 -4.56 13.49
N GLU A 444 9.35 -4.19 14.68
CA GLU A 444 8.69 -2.91 14.95
C GLU A 444 9.41 -2.17 16.06
N VAL A 445 9.68 -0.88 15.85
CA VAL A 445 10.19 0.02 16.89
C VAL A 445 9.21 1.17 17.05
N ALA A 446 8.51 1.17 18.18
CA ALA A 446 7.58 2.22 18.57
C ALA A 446 8.28 3.28 19.41
N ASP A 447 7.88 4.53 19.23
CA ASP A 447 8.39 5.69 19.96
C ASP A 447 7.31 6.76 20.13
N GLY A 448 7.50 7.69 21.07
CA GLY A 448 6.55 8.76 21.39
C GLY A 448 6.57 9.99 20.46
N SER A 449 7.36 9.99 19.38
CA SER A 449 7.49 11.12 18.46
C SER A 449 6.58 10.97 17.24
N SER A 450 5.80 12.01 16.92
CA SER A 450 4.98 12.08 15.71
C SER A 450 5.76 12.43 14.43
N THR A 451 7.07 12.68 14.53
CA THR A 451 7.88 13.10 13.38
C THR A 451 8.24 11.91 12.49
N SER A 452 7.77 11.91 11.24
CA SER A 452 8.09 10.87 10.27
C SER A 452 9.58 10.89 9.88
N PRO A 453 10.25 9.74 9.81
CA PRO A 453 11.60 9.68 9.31
C PRO A 453 11.64 9.90 7.79
N HIS A 454 12.68 10.57 7.30
CA HIS A 454 12.89 10.75 5.87
C HIS A 454 13.99 9.82 5.37
N LEU A 455 13.69 9.00 4.35
CA LEU A 455 14.70 8.22 3.65
C LEU A 455 15.66 9.18 2.94
N ARG A 456 16.89 9.29 3.44
CA ARG A 456 17.95 10.07 2.79
C ARG A 456 18.84 9.12 1.99
N ARG A 457 19.10 9.45 0.72
CA ARG A 457 20.25 8.85 0.01
C ARG A 457 21.51 9.48 0.58
N ALA A 458 22.06 8.87 1.63
CA ALA A 458 23.36 9.23 2.16
C ALA A 458 24.40 9.21 1.03
N ARG A 459 25.24 10.25 0.92
CA ARG A 459 26.35 10.24 -0.04
C ARG A 459 27.36 9.17 0.40
N THR A 460 28.20 8.72 -0.52
CA THR A 460 29.19 7.64 -0.30
C THR A 460 30.13 7.86 0.90
N LEU A 461 30.23 9.09 1.42
CA LEU A 461 31.05 9.48 2.58
C LEU A 461 30.22 9.92 3.81
N ASP A 462 28.89 9.95 3.73
CA ASP A 462 28.05 10.28 4.89
C ASP A 462 27.93 9.03 5.78
N GLU A 463 28.47 9.11 7.01
CA GLU A 463 28.30 8.09 8.05
C GLU A 463 26.86 8.08 8.61
N ASN A 464 26.15 9.20 8.51
CA ASN A 464 24.80 9.39 9.04
C ASN A 464 23.73 9.27 7.95
N GLY A 465 22.60 8.64 8.28
CA GLY A 465 21.41 8.58 7.41
C GLY A 465 21.33 7.39 6.46
N ARG A 466 22.19 6.36 6.63
CA ARG A 466 22.13 5.10 5.86
C ARG A 466 21.15 4.08 6.43
N GLY A 467 20.77 4.20 7.70
CA GLY A 467 20.03 3.13 8.38
C GLY A 467 18.76 2.69 7.70
N LEU A 468 17.88 3.64 7.34
CA LEU A 468 16.65 3.31 6.61
C LEU A 468 16.91 2.86 5.17
N PHE A 469 18.04 3.24 4.56
CA PHE A 469 18.44 2.68 3.27
C PHE A 469 18.84 1.21 3.41
N ILE A 470 19.57 0.84 4.47
CA ILE A 470 19.91 -0.56 4.78
C ILE A 470 18.63 -1.37 5.03
N VAL A 471 17.73 -0.87 5.89
CA VAL A 471 16.44 -1.51 6.14
C VAL A 471 15.67 -1.70 4.83
N ALA A 472 15.62 -0.70 3.95
CA ALA A 472 14.96 -0.79 2.66
C ALA A 472 15.60 -1.77 1.66
N GLN A 473 16.84 -2.19 1.86
CA GLN A 473 17.49 -3.23 1.05
C GLN A 473 17.30 -4.65 1.61
N LEU A 474 17.10 -4.76 2.92
CA LEU A 474 16.98 -6.05 3.62
C LEU A 474 15.52 -6.48 3.84
N ALA A 475 14.61 -5.53 3.94
CA ALA A 475 13.19 -5.76 4.14
C ALA A 475 12.46 -5.88 2.81
N GLU A 476 11.48 -6.78 2.74
CA GLU A 476 10.54 -6.87 1.62
C GLU A 476 9.56 -5.70 1.66
N ARG A 477 9.09 -5.37 2.87
CA ARG A 477 8.19 -4.25 3.13
C ARG A 477 8.67 -3.53 4.38
N TRP A 478 8.56 -2.22 4.38
CA TRP A 478 8.84 -1.42 5.55
C TRP A 478 8.03 -0.13 5.48
N GLY A 479 7.81 0.50 6.62
CA GLY A 479 7.00 1.70 6.68
C GLY A 479 7.07 2.41 8.01
N THR A 480 6.28 3.47 8.11
CA THR A 480 6.01 4.17 9.37
C THR A 480 4.51 4.18 9.56
N ARG A 481 4.09 3.78 10.74
CA ARG A 481 2.72 3.85 11.23
C ARG A 481 2.65 4.92 12.29
N HIS A 482 1.68 5.83 12.22
CA HIS A 482 1.44 6.80 13.27
C HIS A 482 0.44 6.20 14.26
N ASN A 483 0.63 6.46 15.54
CA ASN A 483 -0.32 6.14 16.61
C ASN A 483 -0.69 7.46 17.30
N HIS A 484 -1.78 7.48 18.06
CA HIS A 484 -2.23 8.70 18.77
C HIS A 484 -1.13 9.38 19.61
N HIS A 485 -0.23 8.60 20.21
CA HIS A 485 0.85 9.10 21.07
C HIS A 485 2.26 8.92 20.50
N GLY A 486 2.40 8.69 19.19
CA GLY A 486 3.73 8.50 18.61
C GLY A 486 3.73 7.84 17.24
N LYS A 487 4.73 7.01 16.98
CA LYS A 487 4.83 6.25 15.73
C LYS A 487 5.48 4.90 15.96
N THR A 488 5.32 4.01 15.00
CA THR A 488 6.02 2.74 14.89
C THR A 488 6.70 2.67 13.52
N ILE A 489 8.01 2.52 13.50
CA ILE A 489 8.74 2.18 12.28
C ILE A 489 8.84 0.66 12.23
N TRP A 490 8.47 0.07 11.10
CA TRP A 490 8.41 -1.38 10.97
C TRP A 490 9.09 -1.87 9.70
N ALA A 491 9.59 -3.09 9.74
CA ALA A 491 10.23 -3.78 8.63
C ALA A 491 9.87 -5.27 8.66
N GLU A 492 9.44 -5.79 7.52
CA GLU A 492 9.05 -7.18 7.29
C GLU A 492 10.05 -7.83 6.33
N HIS A 493 10.55 -9.00 6.68
CA HIS A 493 11.39 -9.81 5.81
C HIS A 493 11.12 -11.30 6.05
N THR A 494 11.25 -12.11 5.00
CA THR A 494 11.21 -13.56 5.12
C THR A 494 12.63 -14.06 5.41
N PRO A 495 12.86 -14.85 6.48
CA PRO A 495 14.10 -15.60 6.67
C PRO A 495 14.43 -16.40 5.41
N ALA A 496 15.71 -16.50 5.07
CA ALA A 496 16.12 -17.45 4.04
C ALA A 496 15.71 -18.87 4.48
N PRO A 497 15.17 -19.71 3.58
CA PRO A 497 14.87 -21.09 3.93
C PRO A 497 16.16 -21.80 4.34
N ASP A 498 16.12 -22.55 5.44
CA ASP A 498 17.21 -23.41 5.90
C ASP A 498 17.73 -24.20 4.69
N GLN A 499 18.96 -23.89 4.25
CA GLN A 499 19.63 -24.81 3.35
C GLN A 499 19.97 -26.05 4.18
N PRO A 500 19.44 -27.24 3.84
CA PRO A 500 19.77 -28.44 4.59
C PRO A 500 21.28 -28.60 4.55
N THR A 501 21.91 -28.51 5.73
CA THR A 501 23.34 -28.75 5.91
C THR A 501 23.67 -30.09 5.26
N THR A 502 24.26 -30.06 4.06
CA THR A 502 24.85 -31.24 3.45
C THR A 502 26.05 -31.60 4.32
N ALA A 503 25.82 -32.51 5.27
CA ALA A 503 26.89 -33.14 6.02
C ALA A 503 27.84 -33.80 5.00
N ALA A 504 29.09 -33.30 4.99
CA ALA A 504 30.18 -33.82 4.19
C ALA A 504 30.82 -35.05 4.85
#